data_AF-A0AAJ3V4K8-F1
#
_entry.id   AF-A0AAJ3V4K8-F1
#
_cell.length_a   1.000
_cell.length_b   1.000
_cell.length_c   1.000
_cell.angle_alpha   90.00
_cell.angle_beta   90.00
_cell.angle_gamma   90.00
#
_symmetry.space_group_name_H-M   'P 1'
#
loop_
_entity.id
_entity.type
_entity.pdbx_description
1 polymer ?
#
loop_
_entity_poly.entity_id
_entity_poly.type
_entity_poly.pdbx_seq_one_letter_code
_entity_poly.pdbx_strand_id
1 'polypeptide(L)'
;MVQTHSNLYEISMSGGQELMWYNVEVKQGKHTYEFEIYRVSDTISVFYVDQFERQLAIASTKEMLMMLVYEEDKMRYRHIVGDAEWLLLDGIHNHRGMTSEEESAFLYLKENVLDEMVAKLEA
;
A
#
# COMPACT_ATOMS: atom_id res chain seq x y z
N MET A 1 -18.88 8.92 -22.43
CA MET A 1 -18.19 7.86 -23.20
C MET A 1 -17.52 8.56 -24.37
N VAL A 2 -16.19 8.60 -24.39
CA VAL A 2 -15.43 9.15 -25.52
C VAL A 2 -15.03 7.96 -26.39
N GLN A 3 -15.51 7.91 -27.62
CA GLN A 3 -15.12 6.92 -28.61
C GLN A 3 -14.27 7.62 -29.65
N THR A 4 -13.00 7.24 -29.74
CA THR A 4 -12.10 7.66 -30.81
C THR A 4 -11.80 6.43 -31.63
N HIS A 5 -12.23 6.41 -32.90
CA HIS A 5 -12.04 5.27 -33.79
C HIS A 5 -10.80 5.47 -34.68
N SER A 6 -9.89 4.50 -34.62
CA SER A 6 -8.93 4.19 -35.69
C SER A 6 -9.33 2.82 -36.27
N ASN A 7 -9.10 2.57 -37.56
CA ASN A 7 -9.50 1.33 -38.26
C ASN A 7 -8.91 0.03 -37.67
N LEU A 8 -8.00 0.12 -36.68
CA LEU A 8 -7.35 -1.01 -36.00
C LEU A 8 -7.61 -1.11 -34.49
N TYR A 9 -8.05 -0.04 -33.83
CA TYR A 9 -8.21 -0.02 -32.38
C TYR A 9 -9.45 0.76 -31.97
N GLU A 10 -10.25 0.15 -31.11
CA GLU A 10 -11.33 0.81 -30.38
C GLU A 10 -10.86 1.06 -28.94
N ILE A 11 -11.02 2.31 -28.47
CA ILE A 11 -10.78 2.68 -27.08
C ILE A 11 -12.13 2.96 -26.45
N SER A 12 -12.52 2.14 -25.47
CA SER A 12 -13.68 2.39 -24.63
C SER A 12 -13.21 2.78 -23.22
N MET A 13 -13.56 3.98 -22.78
CA MET A 13 -13.34 4.42 -21.41
C MET A 13 -14.70 4.50 -20.70
N SER A 14 -14.95 3.58 -19.77
CA SER A 14 -16.05 3.71 -18.80
C SER A 14 -15.77 4.92 -17.91
N GLY A 15 -16.81 5.67 -17.53
CA GLY A 15 -16.71 6.99 -16.88
C GLY A 15 -15.71 7.03 -15.72
N GLY A 16 -14.95 8.12 -15.63
CA GLY A 16 -13.91 8.28 -14.60
C GLY A 16 -14.52 8.46 -13.22
N GLN A 17 -14.12 7.61 -12.28
CA GLN A 17 -14.26 7.90 -10.86
C GLN A 17 -13.19 8.92 -10.49
N GLU A 18 -13.54 9.89 -9.64
CA GLU A 18 -12.59 10.88 -9.14
C GLU A 18 -11.56 10.17 -8.23
N LEU A 19 -10.31 10.14 -8.69
CA LEU A 19 -9.18 9.64 -7.91
C LEU A 19 -8.71 10.77 -7.00
N MET A 20 -8.85 10.59 -5.70
CA MET A 20 -8.23 11.45 -4.71
C MET A 20 -6.83 10.90 -4.39
N TRP A 21 -5.83 11.75 -4.43
CA TRP A 21 -4.42 11.41 -4.19
C TRP A 21 -3.81 12.35 -3.16
N TYR A 22 -3.18 11.78 -2.14
CA TYR A 22 -2.53 12.51 -1.05
C TYR A 22 -1.11 12.02 -0.84
N ASN A 23 -0.15 12.96 -0.82
CA ASN A 23 1.21 12.72 -0.37
C ASN A 23 1.29 13.09 1.11
N VAL A 24 1.73 12.15 1.95
CA VAL A 24 1.77 12.33 3.40
C VAL A 24 3.18 12.07 3.92
N GLU A 25 3.68 13.01 4.69
CA GLU A 25 4.97 12.89 5.39
C GLU A 25 4.72 12.68 6.89
N VAL A 26 5.24 11.59 7.43
CA VAL A 26 5.31 11.35 8.88
C VAL A 26 6.71 11.65 9.36
N LYS A 27 6.86 12.65 10.25
CA LYS A 27 8.16 13.10 10.76
C LYS A 27 8.39 12.60 12.18
N GLN A 28 9.48 11.88 12.39
CA GLN A 28 9.91 11.40 13.70
C GLN A 28 11.36 11.85 13.95
N GLY A 29 11.52 12.90 14.76
CA GLY A 29 12.83 13.50 15.02
C GLY A 29 13.46 14.05 13.73
N LYS A 30 14.53 13.42 13.26
CA LYS A 30 15.22 13.78 12.00
C LYS A 30 14.81 12.92 10.80
N HIS A 31 14.04 11.86 11.02
CA HIS A 31 13.58 10.97 9.97
C HIS A 31 12.23 11.45 9.42
N THR A 32 12.07 11.36 8.10
CA THR A 32 10.82 11.59 7.40
C THR A 32 10.45 10.30 6.67
N TYR A 33 9.22 9.86 6.86
CA TYR A 33 8.64 8.68 6.23
C TYR A 33 7.55 9.16 5.28
N GLU A 34 7.66 8.79 4.01
CA GLU A 34 6.76 9.25 2.96
C GLU A 34 5.75 8.16 2.62
N PHE A 35 4.50 8.58 2.44
CA PHE A 35 3.40 7.71 2.08
C PHE A 35 2.54 8.35 0.99
N GLU A 36 1.99 7.52 0.13
CA GLU A 36 0.97 7.92 -0.82
C GLU A 36 -0.33 7.22 -0.52
N ILE A 37 -1.41 8.00 -0.45
CA ILE A 37 -2.76 7.51 -0.23
C ILE A 37 -3.57 7.78 -1.50
N TYR A 38 -4.13 6.72 -2.06
CA TYR A 38 -5.06 6.77 -3.17
C TYR A 38 -6.44 6.40 -2.66
N ARG A 39 -7.46 7.19 -3.02
CA ARG A 39 -8.85 6.86 -2.76
C ARG A 39 -9.64 6.90 -4.05
N VAL A 40 -10.35 5.80 -4.30
CA VAL A 40 -11.32 5.65 -5.39
C VAL A 40 -12.57 5.00 -4.81
N SER A 41 -13.71 5.69 -4.88
CA SER A 41 -14.97 5.23 -4.28
C SER A 41 -14.81 4.87 -2.80
N ASP A 42 -14.98 3.60 -2.46
CA ASP A 42 -14.92 2.97 -1.12
C ASP A 42 -13.57 2.29 -0.86
N THR A 43 -12.62 2.40 -1.78
CA THR A 43 -11.30 1.79 -1.65
C THR A 43 -10.26 2.85 -1.30
N ILE A 44 -9.48 2.59 -0.26
CA ILE A 44 -8.27 3.35 0.11
C ILE A 44 -7.07 2.42 -0.07
N SER A 45 -6.08 2.87 -0.82
CA SER A 45 -4.79 2.19 -0.99
C SER A 45 -3.69 3.07 -0.44
N VAL A 46 -2.76 2.45 0.30
CA VAL A 46 -1.65 3.16 0.96
C VAL A 46 -0.35 2.50 0.57
N PHE A 47 0.59 3.34 0.15
CA PHE A 47 1.93 2.93 -0.25
C PHE A 47 2.95 3.67 0.59
N TYR A 48 4.02 2.98 0.96
CA TYR A 48 5.21 3.61 1.47
C TYR A 48 6.08 4.05 0.28
N VAL A 49 6.63 5.25 0.32
CA VAL A 49 7.56 5.76 -0.70
C VAL A 49 8.97 5.66 -0.13
N ASP A 50 9.80 4.84 -0.79
CA ASP A 50 11.19 4.70 -0.36
C ASP A 50 12.09 5.84 -0.86
N GLN A 51 13.35 5.84 -0.42
CA GLN A 51 14.35 6.84 -0.81
C GLN A 51 14.65 6.91 -2.32
N PHE A 52 14.16 5.96 -3.11
CA PHE A 52 14.29 5.92 -4.57
C PHE A 52 12.97 6.30 -5.26
N GLU A 53 12.02 6.91 -4.53
CA GLU A 53 10.69 7.29 -4.99
C GLU A 53 9.85 6.10 -5.47
N ARG A 54 10.15 4.89 -4.98
CA ARG A 54 9.38 3.69 -5.33
C ARG A 54 8.21 3.50 -4.38
N GLN A 55 7.03 3.29 -4.95
CA GLN A 55 5.84 2.92 -4.20
C GLN A 55 5.92 1.44 -3.80
N LEU A 56 5.95 1.20 -2.50
CA LEU A 56 5.94 -0.12 -1.90
C LEU A 56 4.57 -0.37 -1.27
N ALA A 57 3.89 -1.44 -1.69
CA ALA A 57 2.61 -1.79 -1.12
C ALA A 57 2.80 -2.29 0.33
N ILE A 58 1.88 -1.90 1.21
CA ILE A 58 1.91 -2.28 2.62
C ILE A 58 0.96 -3.45 2.82
N ALA A 59 1.43 -4.52 3.46
CA ALA A 59 0.62 -5.69 3.79
C ALA A 59 0.95 -6.21 5.18
N SER A 60 0.01 -6.88 5.84
CA SER A 60 0.33 -7.56 7.10
C SER A 60 1.02 -8.90 6.85
N THR A 61 2.01 -9.23 7.68
CA THR A 61 2.68 -10.54 7.65
C THR A 61 1.68 -11.66 7.86
N LYS A 62 0.67 -11.44 8.69
CA LYS A 62 -0.40 -12.41 8.96
C LYS A 62 -1.19 -12.76 7.69
N GLU A 63 -1.63 -11.76 6.92
CA GLU A 63 -2.37 -11.98 5.68
C GLU A 63 -1.51 -12.71 4.66
N MET A 64 -0.25 -12.29 4.49
CA MET A 64 0.68 -12.94 3.57
C MET A 64 0.92 -14.41 3.93
N LEU A 65 1.07 -14.72 5.22
CA LEU A 65 1.22 -16.11 5.69
C LEU A 65 -0.05 -16.94 5.51
N MET A 66 -1.24 -16.35 5.59
CA MET A 66 -2.50 -17.04 5.32
C MET A 66 -2.65 -17.44 3.85
N MET A 67 -2.03 -16.70 2.94
CA MET A 67 -2.03 -17.02 1.50
C MET A 67 -1.10 -18.20 1.15
N LEU A 68 -0.16 -18.55 2.04
CA LEU A 68 0.75 -19.69 1.86
C LEU A 68 0.10 -20.98 2.36
N VAL A 69 0.05 -21.99 1.49
CA VAL A 69 -0.59 -23.28 1.80
C VAL A 69 0.32 -24.18 2.64
N TYR A 70 1.60 -24.23 2.31
CA TYR A 70 2.56 -25.15 2.92
C TYR A 70 3.33 -24.51 4.08
N GLU A 71 3.52 -25.25 5.17
CA GLU A 71 4.26 -24.77 6.34
C GLU A 71 5.73 -24.48 6.03
N GLU A 72 6.35 -25.24 5.12
CA GLU A 72 7.73 -24.98 4.67
C GLU A 72 7.85 -23.59 4.01
N ASP A 73 6.87 -23.20 3.20
CA ASP A 73 6.83 -21.88 2.58
C ASP A 73 6.62 -20.79 3.61
N LYS A 74 5.75 -21.00 4.60
CA LYS A 74 5.56 -20.06 5.72
C LYS A 74 6.84 -19.86 6.53
N MET A 75 7.57 -20.95 6.80
CA MET A 75 8.85 -20.89 7.53
C MET A 75 9.91 -20.13 6.73
N ARG A 76 10.02 -20.41 5.43
CA ARG A 76 10.93 -19.68 4.53
C ARG A 76 10.55 -18.20 4.43
N TYR A 77 9.25 -17.91 4.37
CA TYR A 77 8.75 -16.54 4.31
C TYR A 77 9.11 -15.75 5.58
N ARG A 78 8.88 -16.32 6.77
CA ARG A 78 9.30 -15.71 8.05
C ARG A 78 10.81 -15.48 8.13
N HIS A 79 11.62 -16.38 7.56
CA HIS A 79 13.07 -16.16 7.50
C HIS A 79 13.46 -14.94 6.63
N ILE A 80 12.64 -14.56 5.65
CA ILE A 80 12.88 -13.39 4.79
C ILE A 80 12.41 -12.11 5.49
N VAL A 81 11.18 -12.11 6.04
CA VAL A 81 10.55 -10.91 6.58
C VAL A 81 10.86 -10.64 8.06
N GLY A 82 11.42 -11.63 8.76
CA GLY A 82 11.67 -11.57 10.19
C GLY A 82 10.38 -11.59 11.01
N ASP A 83 10.43 -10.94 12.17
CA ASP A 83 9.32 -10.83 13.12
C ASP A 83 8.45 -9.58 12.89
N ALA A 84 8.60 -8.89 11.75
CA ALA A 84 7.83 -7.68 11.45
C ALA A 84 6.34 -8.01 11.29
N GLU A 85 5.46 -7.18 11.86
CA GLU A 85 4.01 -7.34 11.67
C GLU A 85 3.55 -6.80 10.32
N TRP A 86 4.26 -5.79 9.80
CA TRP A 86 3.98 -5.12 8.54
C TRP A 86 5.12 -5.27 7.55
N LEU A 87 4.75 -5.37 6.28
CA LEU A 87 5.63 -5.67 5.17
C LEU A 87 5.59 -4.58 4.12
N LEU A 88 6.72 -4.42 3.43
CA LEU A 88 6.85 -3.60 2.23
C LEU A 88 7.06 -4.51 1.03
N LEU A 89 6.16 -4.40 0.05
CA LEU A 89 6.13 -5.22 -1.16
C LEU A 89 6.51 -4.37 -2.38
N ASP A 90 7.61 -4.74 -3.03
CA ASP A 90 8.14 -4.18 -4.27
C ASP A 90 7.81 -5.16 -5.42
N GLY A 91 6.52 -5.22 -5.77
CA GLY A 91 5.98 -6.17 -6.75
C GLY A 91 5.97 -7.62 -6.28
N ILE A 92 6.10 -8.57 -7.23
CA ILE A 92 5.91 -10.02 -6.97
C ILE A 92 7.13 -10.66 -6.29
N HIS A 93 8.34 -10.10 -6.49
CA HIS A 93 9.58 -10.82 -6.19
C HIS A 93 10.39 -10.24 -5.03
N ASN A 94 10.10 -9.02 -4.59
CA ASN A 94 10.89 -8.36 -3.57
C ASN A 94 9.98 -7.89 -2.44
N HIS A 95 10.17 -8.44 -1.26
CA HIS A 95 9.42 -8.08 -0.05
C HIS A 95 10.33 -8.15 1.16
N ARG A 96 10.09 -7.25 2.12
CA ARG A 96 10.81 -7.24 3.40
C ARG A 96 9.87 -6.82 4.54
N GLY A 97 10.26 -7.17 5.76
CA GLY A 97 9.67 -6.57 6.94
C GLY A 97 9.95 -5.06 7.00
N MET A 98 8.97 -4.32 7.50
CA MET A 98 9.22 -2.95 7.96
C MET A 98 10.21 -2.99 9.13
N THR A 99 11.05 -1.96 9.21
CA THR A 99 11.79 -1.67 10.43
C THR A 99 10.84 -1.12 11.50
N SER A 100 11.23 -1.18 12.77
CA SER A 100 10.39 -0.67 13.87
C SER A 100 10.03 0.81 13.73
N GLU A 101 10.91 1.63 13.13
CA GLU A 101 10.62 3.05 12.90
C GLU A 101 9.62 3.25 11.75
N GLU A 102 9.77 2.52 10.64
CA GLU A 102 8.80 2.52 9.53
C GLU A 102 7.41 2.05 9.98
N GLU A 103 7.37 0.98 10.77
CA GLU A 103 6.14 0.45 11.35
C GLU A 103 5.48 1.46 12.30
N SER A 104 6.27 2.10 13.16
CA SER A 104 5.76 3.16 14.06
C SER A 104 5.18 4.33 13.28
N ALA A 105 5.84 4.75 12.20
CA ALA A 105 5.36 5.82 11.33
C ALA A 105 4.07 5.44 10.59
N PHE A 106 4.00 4.20 10.08
CA PHE A 106 2.81 3.68 9.42
C PHE A 106 1.62 3.57 10.38
N LEU A 107 1.82 3.05 11.60
CA LEU A 107 0.77 2.95 12.61
C LEU A 107 0.27 4.33 13.04
N TYR A 108 1.18 5.30 13.17
CA TYR A 108 0.80 6.69 13.45
C TYR A 108 -0.04 7.29 12.32
N LEU A 109 0.35 7.09 11.05
CA LEU A 109 -0.44 7.50 9.89
C LEU A 109 -1.83 6.83 9.91
N LYS A 110 -1.87 5.53 10.23
CA LYS A 110 -3.09 4.75 10.25
C LYS A 110 -4.08 5.32 11.27
N GLU A 111 -3.64 5.49 12.51
CA GLU A 111 -4.49 5.99 13.61
C GLU A 111 -5.00 7.43 13.36
N ASN A 112 -4.15 8.29 12.79
CA ASN A 112 -4.44 9.74 12.71
C ASN A 112 -5.01 10.21 11.37
N VAL A 113 -4.92 9.39 10.31
CA VAL A 113 -5.40 9.77 8.97
C VAL A 113 -6.28 8.66 8.38
N LEU A 114 -5.77 7.44 8.29
CA LEU A 114 -6.47 6.37 7.58
C LEU A 114 -7.76 5.97 8.28
N ASP A 115 -7.75 5.84 9.60
CA ASP A 115 -8.93 5.44 10.37
C ASP A 115 -10.06 6.48 10.26
N GLU A 116 -9.73 7.78 10.18
CA GLU A 116 -10.71 8.85 9.91
C GLU A 116 -11.23 8.77 8.46
N MET A 117 -10.35 8.52 7.49
CA MET A 117 -10.76 8.35 6.09
C MET A 117 -11.68 7.16 5.91
N VAL A 118 -11.43 6.04 6.58
CA VAL A 118 -12.27 4.84 6.59
C VAL A 118 -13.62 5.13 7.25
N ALA A 119 -13.65 5.80 8.42
CA ALA A 119 -14.89 6.15 9.10
C ALA A 119 -15.82 7.02 8.23
N LYS A 120 -15.25 7.87 7.37
CA LYS A 120 -15.99 8.69 6.39
C LYS A 120 -16.55 7.90 5.21
N LEU A 121 -16.07 6.68 4.96
CA LEU A 121 -16.62 5.79 3.93
C LEU A 121 -17.82 4.99 4.43
N GLU A 122 -17.89 4.74 5.74
CA GLU A 122 -18.94 3.94 6.38
C GLU A 122 -20.18 4.77 6.81
N ALA A 123 -20.09 6.11 6.71
CA ALA A 123 -21.14 7.06 7.09
C ALA A 123 -22.07 7.42 5.92
#